data_AF-A0A6I9X6K6-F1
#
_entry.id   AF-A0A6I9X6K6-F1
#
_cell.length_a   1.000
_cell.length_b   1.000
_cell.length_c   1.000
_cell.angle_alpha   90.00
_cell.angle_beta   90.00
_cell.angle_gamma   90.00
#
_symmetry.space_group_name_H-M   'P 1'
#
loop_
_entity.id
_entity.type
_entity.pdbx_description
1 polymer ?
#
loop_
_entity_poly.entity_id
_entity_poly.type
_entity_poly.pdbx_seq_one_letter_code
_entity_poly.pdbx_strand_id
1 'polypeptide(L)'
;MIIHENYNSETYENDIALLEMTSKNPGTPCSPPDTVPLCIPWSQYMFRGGQQCKVSGWGRGEDLCFAELYRGADKREDIEPDEDQKSLECLKATCRGIETRLAECGLRRMRLTTGKLAKVTCSTKQRVCNAREFRCVNGKCISLTKTCNGLNDCGDSSDELCCKACKKKAFHCNSDVCIPSSYVCNNELDCLTGEDEHNSSKKQYALQWGYVNLMDNCSEIYKNRYFKGMECAGTEDGSVDACKGDSGGPLVCFDSNNVGYLWGIVGRRETCGESGQPGLYTKVALYFEWIARHTGINLISKYNL
;
A
#
# COMPACT_ATOMS: atom_id res chain seq x y z
N MET A 1 7.36 11.65 -16.44
CA MET A 1 6.25 12.06 -15.57
C MET A 1 6.25 13.56 -15.50
N ILE A 2 5.10 14.18 -15.73
CA ILE A 2 4.92 15.63 -15.76
C ILE A 2 3.96 15.96 -14.62
N ILE A 3 4.44 16.64 -13.59
CA ILE A 3 3.64 17.05 -12.43
C ILE A 3 3.14 18.47 -12.67
N HIS A 4 1.92 18.78 -12.23
CA HIS A 4 1.38 20.14 -12.32
C HIS A 4 2.29 21.15 -11.59
N GLU A 5 2.60 22.27 -12.24
CA GLU A 5 3.61 23.23 -11.80
C GLU A 5 3.24 23.91 -10.48
N ASN A 6 1.94 24.06 -10.22
CA ASN A 6 1.39 24.67 -9.00
C ASN A 6 0.88 23.63 -7.98
N TYR A 7 1.38 22.39 -7.99
CA TYR A 7 1.01 21.39 -6.98
C TYR A 7 1.38 21.85 -5.57
N ASN A 8 0.45 21.75 -4.62
CA ASN A 8 0.66 22.09 -3.22
C ASN A 8 0.57 20.84 -2.33
N SER A 9 1.66 20.48 -1.66
CA SER A 9 1.72 19.29 -0.80
C SER A 9 0.99 19.44 0.54
N GLU A 10 0.72 20.66 0.99
CA GLU A 10 -0.02 20.92 2.24
C GLU A 10 -1.53 20.86 2.02
N THR A 11 -2.02 21.50 0.95
CA THR A 11 -3.46 21.57 0.63
C THR A 11 -3.92 20.48 -0.33
N TYR A 12 -3.00 19.76 -0.97
CA TYR A 12 -3.26 18.82 -2.07
C TYR A 12 -3.97 19.44 -3.27
N GLU A 13 -3.86 20.77 -3.43
CA GLU A 13 -4.35 21.44 -4.63
C GLU A 13 -3.47 21.10 -5.83
N ASN A 14 -4.12 20.96 -6.99
CA ASN A 14 -3.47 20.59 -8.25
C ASN A 14 -2.75 19.24 -8.20
N ASP A 15 -3.30 18.28 -7.46
CA ASP A 15 -2.82 16.89 -7.40
C ASP A 15 -3.16 16.12 -8.69
N ILE A 16 -2.43 16.45 -9.76
CA ILE A 16 -2.53 15.81 -11.08
C ILE A 16 -1.14 15.68 -11.71
N ALA A 17 -0.93 14.56 -12.42
CA ALA A 17 0.29 14.30 -13.17
C ALA A 17 0.00 13.51 -14.45
N LEU A 18 0.86 13.67 -15.46
CA LEU A 18 0.85 12.88 -16.69
C LEU A 18 2.03 11.92 -16.74
N LEU A 19 1.78 10.73 -17.30
CA LEU A 19 2.79 9.71 -17.55
C LEU A 19 2.98 9.55 -19.06
N GLU A 20 4.23 9.63 -19.49
CA GLU A 20 4.62 9.36 -20.86
C GLU A 20 5.18 7.95 -20.94
N MET A 21 4.61 7.12 -21.81
CA MET A 21 5.04 5.75 -22.05
C MET A 21 5.83 5.67 -23.35
N THR A 22 7.03 5.10 -23.30
CA THR A 22 7.88 4.91 -24.48
C THR A 22 7.73 3.50 -25.05
N SER A 23 7.64 3.39 -26.38
CA SER A 23 7.59 2.09 -27.06
C SER A 23 9.02 1.54 -27.16
N LYS A 24 9.16 0.21 -27.02
CA LYS A 24 10.43 -0.46 -27.32
C LYS A 24 10.85 -0.29 -28.78
N ASN A 25 9.88 -0.07 -29.67
CA ASN A 25 10.11 0.13 -31.10
C ASN A 25 9.90 1.61 -31.46
N PRO A 26 10.96 2.36 -31.79
CA PRO A 26 10.85 3.76 -32.15
C PRO A 26 9.94 3.94 -33.38
N GLY A 27 8.97 4.85 -33.30
CA GLY A 27 8.02 5.14 -34.38
C GLY A 27 6.71 4.33 -34.33
N THR A 28 6.58 3.35 -33.43
CA THR A 28 5.29 2.66 -33.20
C THR A 28 4.55 3.28 -32.01
N PRO A 29 3.26 3.61 -32.16
CA PRO A 29 2.47 4.11 -31.03
C PRO A 29 2.33 3.02 -29.95
N CYS A 30 2.50 3.43 -28.69
CA CYS A 30 2.22 2.58 -27.53
C CYS A 30 0.72 2.32 -27.45
N SER A 31 0.25 1.18 -27.94
CA SER A 31 -1.13 0.73 -27.75
C SER A 31 -1.09 -0.56 -26.93
N PRO A 32 -1.34 -0.48 -25.61
CA PRO A 32 -1.44 -1.68 -24.79
C PRO A 32 -2.64 -2.50 -25.25
N PRO A 33 -2.48 -3.82 -25.51
CA PRO A 33 -3.62 -4.68 -25.76
C PRO A 33 -4.56 -4.64 -24.54
N ASP A 34 -5.88 -4.72 -24.80
CA ASP A 34 -6.93 -4.76 -23.78
C ASP A 34 -7.14 -3.46 -22.96
N THR A 35 -6.71 -2.31 -23.49
CA THR A 35 -7.02 -0.99 -22.90
C THR A 35 -7.93 -0.16 -23.79
N VAL A 36 -8.93 0.48 -23.19
CA VAL A 36 -9.84 1.42 -23.87
C VAL A 36 -9.61 2.80 -23.27
N PRO A 37 -9.36 3.84 -24.08
CA PRO A 37 -9.17 5.20 -23.57
C PRO A 37 -10.47 5.74 -22.99
N LEU A 38 -10.36 6.45 -21.87
CA LEU A 38 -11.44 7.29 -21.36
C LEU A 38 -11.34 8.69 -21.95
N CYS A 39 -12.49 9.33 -22.16
CA CYS A 39 -12.53 10.71 -22.61
C CYS A 39 -12.15 11.67 -21.48
N ILE A 40 -11.51 12.79 -21.82
CA ILE A 40 -11.23 13.87 -20.88
C ILE A 40 -12.41 14.85 -20.88
N PRO A 41 -12.99 15.19 -19.72
CA PRO A 41 -14.07 16.17 -19.64
C PRO A 41 -13.56 17.57 -19.98
N TRP A 42 -14.23 18.25 -20.92
CA TRP A 42 -13.87 19.61 -21.36
C TRP A 42 -14.59 20.71 -20.56
N SER A 43 -15.56 20.35 -19.72
CA SER A 43 -16.34 21.32 -18.95
C SER A 43 -16.68 20.78 -17.58
N GLN A 44 -16.49 21.63 -16.56
CA GLN A 44 -16.90 21.38 -15.18
C GLN A 44 -18.41 21.19 -14.99
N TYR A 45 -19.23 21.45 -16.02
CA TYR A 45 -20.69 21.35 -16.00
C TYR A 45 -21.23 20.11 -16.72
N MET A 46 -20.36 19.21 -17.19
CA MET A 46 -20.78 18.00 -17.91
C MET A 46 -21.59 17.05 -17.02
N PHE A 47 -21.20 16.92 -15.76
CA PHE A 47 -21.88 16.11 -14.76
C PHE A 47 -22.23 16.96 -13.54
N ARG A 48 -23.27 16.56 -12.80
CA ARG A 48 -23.83 17.30 -11.65
C ARG A 48 -23.95 16.41 -10.43
N GLY A 49 -24.12 17.00 -9.24
CA GLY A 49 -24.44 16.26 -8.04
C GLY A 49 -25.66 15.35 -8.21
N GLY A 50 -25.60 14.20 -7.54
CA GLY A 50 -26.56 13.10 -7.67
C GLY A 50 -26.31 12.16 -8.84
N GLN A 51 -25.39 12.48 -9.76
CA GLN A 51 -25.04 11.57 -10.84
C GLN A 51 -24.19 10.40 -10.34
N GLN A 52 -24.57 9.20 -10.77
CA GLN A 52 -23.85 7.97 -10.43
C GLN A 52 -22.62 7.80 -11.33
N CYS A 53 -21.48 7.56 -10.69
CA CYS A 53 -20.19 7.31 -11.30
C CYS A 53 -19.59 6.00 -10.76
N LYS A 54 -18.55 5.50 -11.41
CA LYS A 54 -17.81 4.31 -10.99
C LYS A 54 -16.43 4.71 -10.53
N VAL A 55 -16.06 4.29 -9.33
CA VAL A 55 -14.68 4.35 -8.85
C VAL A 55 -14.10 2.95 -8.88
N SER A 56 -12.82 2.83 -9.25
CA SER A 56 -12.13 1.54 -9.23
C SER A 56 -10.68 1.70 -8.80
N GLY A 57 -10.15 0.69 -8.13
CA GLY A 57 -8.75 0.65 -7.71
C GLY A 57 -8.40 -0.61 -6.95
N TRP A 58 -7.21 -0.61 -6.35
CA TRP A 58 -6.64 -1.73 -5.60
C TRP A 58 -6.55 -1.44 -4.09
N GLY A 59 -7.35 -0.49 -3.61
CA GLY A 59 -7.43 -0.08 -2.22
C GLY A 59 -8.15 -1.09 -1.34
N ARG A 60 -8.08 -0.84 -0.04
CA ARG A 60 -8.51 -1.78 1.01
C ARG A 60 -9.80 -1.30 1.66
N GLY A 61 -10.85 -2.13 1.66
CA GLY A 61 -11.98 -1.93 2.57
C GLY A 61 -11.57 -2.10 4.03
N GLU A 62 -12.33 -1.49 4.94
CA GLU A 62 -12.19 -1.73 6.39
C GLU A 62 -12.58 -3.17 6.73
N ASP A 63 -11.58 -4.04 6.72
CA ASP A 63 -11.64 -5.35 7.38
C ASP A 63 -10.42 -5.50 8.30
N LEU A 64 -10.72 -6.01 9.49
CA LEU A 64 -9.96 -6.13 10.75
C LEU A 64 -8.63 -6.93 10.68
N CYS A 65 -7.82 -6.71 9.65
CA CYS A 65 -6.38 -7.01 9.62
C CYS A 65 -5.65 -5.65 9.61
N PHE A 66 -5.17 -5.24 10.79
CA PHE A 66 -4.36 -4.05 11.16
C PHE A 66 -5.08 -2.81 11.73
N ALA A 67 -5.20 -2.79 13.07
CA ALA A 67 -4.78 -1.62 13.84
C ALA A 67 -3.25 -1.67 14.01
N GLU A 68 -2.58 -0.57 13.70
CA GLU A 68 -1.18 -0.25 14.02
C GLU A 68 -0.05 -1.08 13.38
N LEU A 69 0.41 -0.63 12.20
CA LEU A 69 1.84 -0.40 11.96
C LEU A 69 2.05 0.50 10.74
N TYR A 70 1.99 1.80 11.02
CA TYR A 70 2.56 2.86 10.20
C TYR A 70 4.03 2.58 9.90
N ARG A 71 4.37 2.38 8.63
CA ARG A 71 5.53 3.01 7.96
C ARG A 71 5.18 3.21 6.50
N GLY A 72 4.77 4.43 6.18
CA GLY A 72 4.73 4.90 4.80
C GLY A 72 6.14 4.97 4.21
N ALA A 73 6.21 5.11 2.89
CA ALA A 73 7.41 5.56 2.21
C ALA A 73 7.57 7.07 2.44
N ASP A 74 8.17 7.44 3.57
CA ASP A 74 8.76 8.78 3.73
C ASP A 74 9.99 8.72 4.65
N LYS A 75 11.15 8.96 4.03
CA LYS A 75 12.33 9.57 4.62
C LYS A 75 13.09 10.22 3.48
N ARG A 76 12.79 11.47 3.18
CA ARG A 76 13.84 12.42 2.76
C ARG A 76 14.72 12.67 3.99
N GLU A 77 15.96 12.21 3.92
CA GLU A 77 17.04 12.73 4.74
C GLU A 77 17.80 13.69 3.83
N ASP A 78 17.76 14.97 4.18
CA ASP A 78 18.58 15.99 3.56
C ASP A 78 20.05 15.61 3.78
N ILE A 79 20.82 15.48 2.69
CA ILE A 79 22.26 15.27 2.73
C ILE A 79 22.90 16.47 2.05
N GLU A 80 23.47 17.37 2.87
CA GLU A 80 24.50 18.30 2.42
C GLU A 80 25.71 17.52 1.90
N PRO A 81 26.39 17.98 0.84
CA PRO A 81 27.57 17.29 0.36
C PRO A 81 28.77 17.73 1.21
N ASP A 82 29.43 16.79 1.88
CA ASP A 82 30.89 16.91 2.01
C ASP A 82 31.62 15.57 2.25
N GLU A 83 32.71 15.48 1.49
CA GLU A 83 33.94 14.69 1.50
C GLU A 83 34.03 13.26 2.11
N ASP A 84 34.42 12.33 1.21
CA ASP A 84 35.30 11.17 1.41
C ASP A 84 35.03 10.20 2.58
N GLN A 85 34.11 9.26 2.38
CA GLN A 85 34.04 8.06 3.23
C GLN A 85 33.82 6.79 2.38
N LYS A 86 34.84 5.90 2.37
CA LYS A 86 34.80 4.57 1.73
C LYS A 86 33.55 3.79 2.13
N SER A 87 32.60 3.64 1.21
CA SER A 87 31.44 2.79 1.38
C SER A 87 31.86 1.32 1.49
N LEU A 88 31.54 0.66 2.59
CA LEU A 88 31.70 -0.79 2.70
C LEU A 88 30.49 -1.47 2.04
N GLU A 89 30.77 -2.37 1.09
CA GLU A 89 29.74 -3.24 0.51
C GLU A 89 29.41 -4.34 1.52
N CYS A 90 28.12 -4.50 1.83
CA CYS A 90 27.63 -5.53 2.74
C CYS A 90 26.49 -6.32 2.10
N LEU A 91 26.28 -7.53 2.60
CA LEU A 91 25.19 -8.40 2.20
C LEU A 91 24.16 -8.46 3.33
N LYS A 92 22.90 -8.12 3.04
CA LYS A 92 21.78 -8.35 3.95
C LYS A 92 21.13 -9.68 3.58
N ALA A 93 21.15 -10.62 4.53
CA ALA A 93 20.42 -11.88 4.45
C ALA A 93 19.10 -11.79 5.23
N THR A 94 18.04 -12.41 4.72
CA THR A 94 16.73 -12.52 5.38
C THR A 94 16.25 -13.97 5.21
N CYS A 95 16.07 -14.67 6.32
CA CYS A 95 15.72 -16.09 6.40
C CYS A 95 14.47 -16.27 7.28
N ARG A 96 13.71 -17.35 7.04
CA ARG A 96 12.57 -17.81 7.85
C ARG A 96 13.02 -18.58 9.09
N GLY A 97 14.18 -19.24 9.03
CA GLY A 97 14.77 -20.01 10.13
C GLY A 97 14.55 -21.53 10.06
N ILE A 98 14.04 -22.04 8.94
CA ILE A 98 13.88 -23.49 8.66
C ILE A 98 14.76 -23.97 7.52
N GLU A 99 15.47 -23.05 6.86
CA GLU A 99 16.36 -23.34 5.75
C GLU A 99 17.54 -24.20 6.17
N THR A 100 18.00 -25.07 5.26
CA THR A 100 19.17 -25.93 5.54
C THR A 100 20.48 -25.26 5.17
N ARG A 101 20.43 -24.22 4.33
CA ARG A 101 21.59 -23.49 3.81
C ARG A 101 21.28 -22.00 3.69
N LEU A 102 22.30 -21.18 3.91
CA LEU A 102 22.17 -19.71 3.76
C LEU A 102 21.85 -19.28 2.31
N ALA A 103 22.12 -20.14 1.32
CA ALA A 103 21.77 -19.90 -0.08
C ALA A 103 20.27 -19.93 -0.36
N GLU A 104 19.46 -20.51 0.53
CA GLU A 104 17.99 -20.53 0.43
C GLU A 104 17.36 -19.21 0.93
N CYS A 105 18.14 -18.38 1.63
CA CYS A 105 17.67 -17.11 2.16
C CYS A 105 17.67 -15.99 1.09
N GLY A 106 16.85 -14.96 1.32
CA GLY A 106 16.86 -13.75 0.50
C GLY A 106 18.14 -12.93 0.75
N LEU A 107 18.97 -12.75 -0.28
CA LEU A 107 20.23 -12.01 -0.22
C LEU A 107 20.16 -10.72 -1.04
N ARG A 108 20.54 -9.58 -0.46
CA ARG A 108 20.59 -8.29 -1.14
C ARG A 108 21.83 -7.48 -0.79
N ARG A 109 22.41 -6.80 -1.79
CA ARG A 109 23.54 -5.89 -1.57
C ARG A 109 23.08 -4.61 -0.88
N MET A 110 23.87 -4.11 0.05
CA MET A 110 23.59 -2.90 0.82
C MET A 110 24.90 -2.15 1.06
N ARG A 111 24.90 -0.82 0.89
CA ARG A 111 26.05 0.03 1.23
C ARG A 111 25.86 0.56 2.65
N LEU A 112 26.86 0.41 3.50
CA LEU A 112 26.87 1.03 4.83
C LEU A 112 27.84 2.20 4.86
N THR A 113 27.38 3.32 5.42
CA THR A 113 28.17 4.54 5.68
C THR A 113 28.92 4.44 7.02
N THR A 114 28.35 3.74 8.01
CA THR A 114 29.02 3.31 9.26
C THR A 114 28.51 1.92 9.64
N GLY A 115 29.37 0.95 10.00
CA GLY A 115 28.97 -0.47 10.00
C GLY A 115 29.40 -1.31 11.20
N LYS A 116 28.42 -1.89 11.91
CA LYS A 116 28.60 -3.10 12.74
C LYS A 116 28.39 -4.33 11.84
N LEU A 117 29.42 -5.15 11.66
CA LEU A 117 29.32 -6.43 10.95
C LEU A 117 28.61 -7.48 11.84
N ALA A 118 27.82 -8.34 11.22
CA ALA A 118 27.21 -9.46 11.94
C ALA A 118 28.29 -10.46 12.38
N LYS A 119 28.32 -10.78 13.68
CA LYS A 119 29.18 -11.83 14.25
C LYS A 119 28.28 -12.94 14.78
N VAL A 120 28.57 -14.18 14.38
CA VAL A 120 27.84 -15.37 14.83
C VAL A 120 28.78 -16.30 15.59
N THR A 121 28.28 -16.91 16.66
CA THR A 121 28.97 -17.97 17.40
C THR A 121 28.06 -19.18 17.42
N CYS A 122 28.50 -20.28 16.81
CA CYS A 122 27.70 -21.51 16.76
C CYS A 122 27.61 -22.17 18.14
N SER A 123 26.44 -22.73 18.46
CA SER A 123 26.24 -23.51 19.69
C SER A 123 26.84 -24.89 19.51
N THR A 124 27.87 -25.22 20.30
CA THR A 124 28.62 -26.48 20.18
C THR A 124 28.49 -27.42 21.39
N LYS A 125 27.71 -27.04 22.41
CA LYS A 125 27.65 -27.80 23.67
C LYS A 125 26.22 -28.19 24.05
N GLN A 126 25.99 -29.51 24.18
CA GLN A 126 24.96 -30.04 25.05
C GLN A 126 25.45 -29.89 26.49
N ARG A 127 25.08 -28.78 27.13
CA ARG A 127 25.29 -28.58 28.57
C ARG A 127 23.96 -28.75 29.28
N VAL A 128 24.02 -29.11 30.56
CA VAL A 128 22.83 -29.06 31.42
C VAL A 128 22.40 -27.60 31.53
N CYS A 129 21.16 -27.31 31.17
CA CYS A 129 20.62 -25.95 31.22
C CYS A 129 20.46 -25.50 32.68
N ASN A 130 20.71 -24.22 32.94
CA ASN A 130 20.52 -23.63 34.26
C ASN A 130 19.01 -23.50 34.59
N ALA A 131 18.66 -23.29 35.86
CA ALA A 131 17.26 -23.12 36.29
C ALA A 131 16.52 -21.93 35.63
N ARG A 132 17.24 -21.00 34.99
CA ARG A 132 16.68 -19.84 34.26
C ARG A 132 16.73 -20.00 32.74
N GLU A 133 17.03 -21.19 32.26
CA GLU A 133 17.17 -21.52 30.84
C GLU A 133 16.12 -22.57 30.44
N PHE A 134 15.64 -22.45 29.21
CA PHE A 134 14.78 -23.43 28.55
C PHE A 134 15.65 -24.35 27.70
N ARG A 135 15.34 -25.66 27.73
CA ARG A 135 16.01 -26.67 26.93
C ARG A 135 15.16 -26.97 25.68
N CYS A 136 15.69 -26.61 24.51
CA CYS A 136 15.13 -26.97 23.21
C CYS A 136 15.16 -28.49 22.98
N VAL A 137 14.34 -29.00 22.05
CA VAL A 137 14.31 -30.43 21.70
C VAL A 137 15.67 -30.88 21.14
N ASN A 138 16.32 -30.07 20.32
CA ASN A 138 17.68 -30.32 19.84
C ASN A 138 18.79 -30.25 20.92
N GLY A 139 18.44 -29.94 22.18
CA GLY A 139 19.37 -29.87 23.30
C GLY A 139 20.09 -28.53 23.50
N LYS A 140 19.77 -27.51 22.70
CA LYS A 140 20.24 -26.12 22.91
C LYS A 140 19.57 -25.52 24.15
N CYS A 141 20.33 -24.78 24.96
CA CYS A 141 19.79 -24.01 26.08
C CYS A 141 19.63 -22.55 25.65
N ILE A 142 18.42 -22.01 25.79
CA ILE A 142 18.11 -20.60 25.57
C ILE A 142 17.58 -19.97 26.87
N SER A 143 17.49 -18.64 26.95
CA SER A 143 16.93 -17.98 28.14
C SER A 143 15.41 -18.20 28.22
N LEU A 144 14.84 -18.38 29.42
CA LEU A 144 13.39 -18.45 29.61
C LEU A 144 12.63 -17.21 29.08
N THR A 145 13.29 -16.05 28.99
CA THR A 145 12.68 -14.84 28.42
C THR A 145 12.50 -14.91 26.91
N LYS A 146 13.22 -15.83 26.25
CA LYS A 146 13.15 -16.08 24.82
C LYS A 146 12.13 -17.14 24.42
N THR A 147 11.44 -17.79 25.36
CA THR A 147 10.35 -18.69 24.97
C THR A 147 9.08 -17.92 24.65
N CYS A 148 8.30 -18.41 23.71
CA CYS A 148 7.01 -17.86 23.29
C CYS A 148 7.10 -16.40 22.86
N ASN A 149 8.16 -16.00 22.17
CA ASN A 149 8.41 -14.61 21.80
C ASN A 149 8.12 -14.32 20.31
N GLY A 150 7.68 -15.33 19.56
CA GLY A 150 7.44 -15.31 18.13
C GLY A 150 8.72 -15.41 17.29
N LEU A 151 9.86 -15.85 17.86
CA LEU A 151 11.11 -16.02 17.14
C LEU A 151 11.69 -17.42 17.40
N ASN A 152 12.09 -18.12 16.35
CA ASN A 152 12.72 -19.43 16.48
C ASN A 152 14.16 -19.31 17.02
N ASP A 153 14.33 -19.12 18.33
CA ASP A 153 15.65 -19.07 18.99
C ASP A 153 16.24 -20.47 19.12
N CYS A 154 15.44 -21.54 19.15
CA CYS A 154 15.95 -22.92 19.22
C CYS A 154 16.54 -23.41 17.88
N GLY A 155 16.02 -22.95 16.75
CA GLY A 155 16.31 -23.44 15.40
C GLY A 155 15.42 -24.61 14.96
N ASP A 156 14.64 -25.19 15.87
CA ASP A 156 13.67 -26.26 15.63
C ASP A 156 12.24 -25.89 16.08
N SER A 157 12.01 -24.61 16.37
CA SER A 157 10.76 -24.01 16.86
C SER A 157 10.27 -24.52 18.22
N SER A 158 11.06 -25.31 18.95
CA SER A 158 10.65 -25.88 20.25
C SER A 158 10.25 -24.83 21.29
N ASP A 159 10.80 -23.63 21.19
CA ASP A 159 10.56 -22.52 22.10
C ASP A 159 9.30 -21.71 21.81
N GLU A 160 8.70 -21.92 20.63
CA GLU A 160 7.51 -21.23 20.15
C GLU A 160 6.28 -22.15 20.03
N LEU A 161 6.48 -23.45 20.27
CA LEU A 161 5.44 -24.47 20.38
C LEU A 161 5.03 -24.65 21.86
N CYS A 162 3.73 -24.88 22.11
CA CYS A 162 3.13 -25.09 23.44
C CYS A 162 3.09 -23.84 24.34
N CYS A 163 2.70 -22.71 23.76
CA CYS A 163 2.60 -21.43 24.43
C CYS A 163 1.14 -21.11 24.79
N LYS A 164 0.83 -20.91 26.08
CA LYS A 164 -0.50 -20.45 26.52
C LYS A 164 -0.77 -18.97 26.20
N ALA A 165 0.29 -18.19 26.07
CA ALA A 165 0.27 -16.79 25.70
C ALA A 165 1.63 -16.41 25.13
N CYS A 166 1.64 -15.53 24.13
CA CYS A 166 2.88 -15.02 23.56
C CYS A 166 3.39 -13.79 24.32
N LYS A 167 4.70 -13.66 24.38
CA LYS A 167 5.43 -12.51 24.93
C LYS A 167 5.71 -11.53 23.79
N LYS A 168 5.79 -10.23 24.13
CA LYS A 168 5.98 -9.12 23.19
C LYS A 168 4.83 -9.01 22.18
N LYS A 169 5.05 -8.31 21.06
CA LYS A 169 4.12 -8.19 19.92
C LYS A 169 4.21 -9.43 19.02
N ALA A 170 4.02 -10.63 19.57
CA ALA A 170 3.92 -11.87 18.79
C ALA A 170 2.46 -12.32 18.74
N PHE A 171 2.07 -13.01 17.67
CA PHE A 171 0.70 -13.47 17.50
C PHE A 171 0.56 -14.88 18.07
N HIS A 172 -0.52 -15.09 18.82
CA HIS A 172 -0.85 -16.37 19.45
C HIS A 172 -1.90 -17.07 18.61
N CYS A 173 -1.53 -18.22 18.04
CA CYS A 173 -2.47 -19.11 17.40
C CYS A 173 -3.30 -19.84 18.48
N ASN A 174 -4.56 -20.14 18.20
CA ASN A 174 -5.44 -21.03 18.94
C ASN A 174 -4.85 -22.44 19.12
N SER A 175 -3.91 -22.84 18.26
CA SER A 175 -3.13 -24.07 18.40
C SER A 175 -1.98 -23.99 19.42
N ASP A 176 -1.96 -22.97 20.29
CA ASP A 176 -0.90 -22.71 21.28
C ASP A 176 0.49 -22.55 20.66
N VAL A 177 0.56 -21.89 19.50
CA VAL A 177 1.79 -21.57 18.77
C VAL A 177 1.98 -20.07 18.72
N CYS A 178 3.22 -19.61 18.90
CA CYS A 178 3.57 -18.20 18.75
C CYS A 178 4.28 -17.96 17.42
N ILE A 179 3.74 -17.05 16.61
CA ILE A 179 4.34 -16.64 15.33
C ILE A 179 4.75 -15.16 15.37
N PRO A 180 5.73 -14.74 14.55
CA PRO A 180 6.05 -13.32 14.40
C PRO A 180 4.83 -12.55 13.91
N SER A 181 4.62 -11.32 14.39
CA SER A 181 3.54 -10.46 13.85
C SER A 181 3.67 -10.15 12.36
N SER A 182 4.87 -10.31 11.77
CA SER A 182 5.05 -10.17 10.32
C SER A 182 4.47 -11.33 9.51
N TYR A 183 4.09 -12.41 10.16
CA TYR A 183 3.55 -13.63 9.56
C TYR A 183 2.01 -13.67 9.65
N VAL A 184 1.40 -12.59 10.13
CA VAL A 184 -0.04 -12.42 10.17
C VAL A 184 -0.48 -11.65 8.92
N CYS A 185 -1.47 -12.16 8.20
CA CYS A 185 -1.96 -11.67 6.91
C CYS A 185 -0.83 -11.57 5.85
N ASN A 186 0.07 -12.58 5.79
CA ASN A 186 1.19 -12.66 4.84
C ASN A 186 0.92 -13.55 3.61
N ASN A 187 -0.30 -14.11 3.49
CA ASN A 187 -0.72 -15.11 2.49
C ASN A 187 -0.06 -16.49 2.63
N GLU A 188 0.59 -16.79 3.74
CA GLU A 188 1.05 -18.13 4.10
C GLU A 188 0.29 -18.60 5.33
N LEU A 189 -0.26 -19.82 5.29
CA LEU A 189 -0.86 -20.42 6.48
C LEU A 189 0.26 -20.84 7.44
N ASP A 190 0.49 -20.04 8.47
CA ASP A 190 1.45 -20.27 9.54
C ASP A 190 0.79 -20.92 10.77
N CYS A 191 -0.46 -20.58 11.11
CA CYS A 191 -1.22 -21.29 12.16
C CYS A 191 -1.92 -22.54 11.61
N LEU A 192 -2.04 -23.59 12.43
CA LEU A 192 -2.76 -24.84 12.05
C LEU A 192 -4.26 -24.62 11.83
N THR A 193 -4.85 -23.75 12.63
CA THR A 193 -6.27 -23.33 12.53
C THR A 193 -6.46 -22.23 11.48
N GLY A 194 -5.37 -21.72 10.91
CA GLY A 194 -5.34 -20.78 9.78
C GLY A 194 -5.79 -19.37 10.11
N GLU A 195 -6.14 -19.03 11.34
CA GLU A 195 -6.68 -17.74 11.81
C GLU A 195 -5.74 -16.55 11.65
N ASP A 196 -4.45 -16.81 11.53
CA ASP A 196 -3.45 -15.84 11.04
C ASP A 196 -3.81 -15.31 9.65
N GLU A 197 -4.50 -16.13 8.86
CA GLU A 197 -4.97 -15.81 7.52
C GLU A 197 -6.51 -15.94 7.36
N HIS A 198 -7.26 -16.53 8.31
CA HIS A 198 -8.67 -16.91 8.15
C HIS A 198 -9.63 -15.82 8.62
N ASN A 199 -9.13 -14.81 9.32
CA ASN A 199 -9.80 -13.50 9.36
C ASN A 199 -9.39 -12.62 8.14
N SER A 200 -8.91 -13.25 7.06
CA SER A 200 -8.85 -12.65 5.73
C SER A 200 -10.09 -13.06 4.95
N SER A 201 -11.10 -12.20 4.94
CA SER A 201 -11.80 -11.90 3.70
C SER A 201 -10.73 -11.56 2.65
N LYS A 202 -10.34 -12.57 1.86
CA LYS A 202 -9.43 -12.54 0.71
C LYS A 202 -8.99 -11.11 0.30
N LYS A 203 -7.86 -10.62 0.81
CA LYS A 203 -7.15 -9.48 0.20
C LYS A 203 -6.30 -9.97 -0.95
N GLN A 204 -6.95 -10.50 -1.99
CA GLN A 204 -6.36 -10.36 -3.31
C GLN A 204 -6.29 -8.85 -3.57
N TYR A 205 -5.19 -8.34 -4.13
CA TYR A 205 -5.20 -7.08 -4.87
C TYR A 205 -6.10 -7.26 -6.11
N ALA A 206 -7.36 -7.60 -5.90
CA ALA A 206 -8.36 -7.66 -6.92
C ALA A 206 -8.75 -6.22 -7.17
N LEU A 207 -8.68 -5.81 -8.44
CA LEU A 207 -9.29 -4.57 -8.86
C LEU A 207 -10.74 -4.61 -8.40
N GLN A 208 -11.09 -3.76 -7.45
CA GLN A 208 -12.47 -3.57 -7.02
C GLN A 208 -13.01 -2.35 -7.72
N TRP A 209 -14.32 -2.34 -7.90
CA TRP A 209 -15.03 -1.19 -8.42
C TRP A 209 -16.36 -1.05 -7.67
N GLY A 210 -16.81 0.19 -7.52
CA GLY A 210 -18.02 0.52 -6.81
C GLY A 210 -18.75 1.68 -7.46
N TYR A 211 -20.07 1.73 -7.25
CA TYR A 211 -20.89 2.87 -7.64
C TYR A 211 -20.88 3.91 -6.53
N VAL A 212 -20.62 5.16 -6.91
CA VAL A 212 -20.62 6.33 -6.02
C VAL A 212 -21.41 7.45 -6.66
N ASN A 213 -22.01 8.32 -5.86
CA ASN A 213 -22.76 9.47 -6.36
C ASN A 213 -21.94 10.74 -6.16
N LEU A 214 -21.93 11.63 -7.15
CA LEU A 214 -21.35 12.97 -7.01
C LEU A 214 -22.16 13.78 -5.99
N MET A 215 -21.48 14.60 -5.19
CA MET A 215 -22.14 15.40 -4.15
C MET A 215 -21.78 16.88 -4.30
N ASP A 216 -22.78 17.78 -4.25
CA ASP A 216 -22.55 19.22 -4.45
C ASP A 216 -22.19 19.94 -3.15
N ASN A 217 -22.50 19.37 -1.99
CA ASN A 217 -22.40 20.01 -0.67
C ASN A 217 -21.03 19.82 0.02
N CYS A 218 -19.98 19.45 -0.72
CA CYS A 218 -18.69 19.13 -0.10
C CYS A 218 -17.94 20.33 0.47
N SER A 219 -18.21 21.53 -0.02
CA SER A 219 -17.77 22.77 0.63
C SER A 219 -18.28 22.89 2.06
N GLU A 220 -19.48 22.38 2.37
CA GLU A 220 -20.07 22.42 3.71
C GLU A 220 -19.47 21.34 4.62
N ILE A 221 -19.22 20.15 4.07
CA ILE A 221 -18.66 19.00 4.79
C ILE A 221 -17.20 19.26 5.18
N TYR A 222 -16.38 19.67 4.22
CA TYR A 222 -14.93 19.79 4.38
C TYR A 222 -14.44 21.22 4.66
N LYS A 223 -15.31 22.23 4.54
CA LYS A 223 -15.02 23.64 4.86
C LYS A 223 -13.70 24.09 4.22
N ASN A 224 -12.71 24.48 5.03
CA ASN A 224 -11.41 25.00 4.59
C ASN A 224 -10.49 23.96 3.95
N ARG A 225 -10.88 22.68 3.92
CA ARG A 225 -10.12 21.59 3.28
C ARG A 225 -10.62 21.26 1.87
N TYR A 226 -11.63 21.96 1.37
CA TYR A 226 -12.18 21.78 0.03
C TYR A 226 -11.84 22.95 -0.87
N PHE A 227 -11.28 22.65 -2.03
CA PHE A 227 -10.85 23.63 -3.02
C PHE A 227 -11.58 23.40 -4.34
N LYS A 228 -11.64 24.42 -5.19
CA LYS A 228 -12.35 24.37 -6.49
C LYS A 228 -11.82 23.27 -7.44
N GLY A 229 -10.56 22.88 -7.29
CA GLY A 229 -9.94 21.78 -8.04
C GLY A 229 -10.28 20.39 -7.53
N MET A 230 -11.13 20.28 -6.51
CA MET A 230 -11.57 19.02 -5.95
C MET A 230 -13.03 18.76 -6.33
N GLU A 231 -13.39 17.49 -6.27
CA GLU A 231 -14.75 16.96 -6.40
C GLU A 231 -14.92 15.90 -5.33
N CYS A 232 -16.14 15.65 -4.90
CA CYS A 232 -16.43 14.57 -3.98
C CYS A 232 -17.46 13.60 -4.52
N ALA A 233 -17.27 12.34 -4.15
CA ALA A 233 -18.17 11.28 -4.53
C ALA A 233 -18.19 10.20 -3.45
N GLY A 234 -19.36 9.66 -3.18
CA GLY A 234 -19.53 8.59 -2.21
C GLY A 234 -20.94 8.09 -2.15
N THR A 235 -21.18 7.17 -1.23
CA THR A 235 -22.50 6.71 -0.83
C THR A 235 -22.89 7.40 0.49
N GLU A 236 -24.17 7.70 0.69
CA GLU A 236 -24.63 8.43 1.89
C GLU A 236 -24.37 7.62 3.18
N ASP A 237 -24.50 6.30 3.09
CA ASP A 237 -24.22 5.36 4.17
C ASP A 237 -22.72 5.08 4.37
N GLY A 238 -21.85 5.57 3.48
CA GLY A 238 -20.41 5.33 3.51
C GLY A 238 -20.01 3.89 3.13
N SER A 239 -20.95 3.07 2.62
CA SER A 239 -20.68 1.66 2.30
C SER A 239 -19.66 1.46 1.17
N VAL A 240 -19.58 2.42 0.25
CA VAL A 240 -18.66 2.43 -0.90
C VAL A 240 -17.91 3.76 -0.92
N ASP A 241 -16.58 3.67 -0.82
CA ASP A 241 -15.64 4.78 -0.87
C ASP A 241 -14.28 4.34 -1.42
N ALA A 242 -13.51 5.29 -1.95
CA ALA A 242 -12.12 5.07 -2.32
C ALA A 242 -11.24 5.11 -1.06
N CYS A 243 -10.48 4.04 -0.82
CA CYS A 243 -9.76 3.84 0.42
C CYS A 243 -8.23 3.91 0.23
N LYS A 244 -7.50 3.64 1.32
CA LYS A 244 -6.04 3.54 1.29
C LYS A 244 -5.61 2.49 0.26
N GLY A 245 -4.82 2.92 -0.72
CA GLY A 245 -4.35 2.10 -1.84
C GLY A 245 -5.08 2.35 -3.17
N ASP A 246 -6.18 3.12 -3.16
CA ASP A 246 -6.86 3.57 -4.39
C ASP A 246 -6.31 4.89 -4.94
N SER A 247 -5.39 5.56 -4.25
CA SER A 247 -4.86 6.88 -4.66
C SER A 247 -4.31 6.84 -6.10
N GLY A 248 -4.74 7.81 -6.92
CA GLY A 248 -4.47 7.84 -8.35
C GLY A 248 -5.44 7.01 -9.20
N GLY A 249 -6.37 6.28 -8.59
CA GLY A 249 -7.41 5.51 -9.28
C GLY A 249 -8.45 6.41 -9.97
N PRO A 250 -9.12 5.91 -11.03
CA PRO A 250 -10.07 6.70 -11.79
C PRO A 250 -11.46 6.74 -11.14
N LEU A 251 -12.05 7.94 -11.12
CA LEU A 251 -13.49 8.14 -10.97
C LEU A 251 -14.08 8.40 -12.36
N VAL A 252 -14.84 7.43 -12.87
CA VAL A 252 -15.39 7.41 -14.23
C VAL A 252 -16.87 7.71 -14.20
N CYS A 253 -17.30 8.74 -14.92
CA CYS A 253 -18.71 9.07 -15.11
C CYS A 253 -19.12 8.84 -16.56
N PHE A 254 -20.37 8.44 -16.78
CA PHE A 254 -20.88 8.12 -18.11
C PHE A 254 -21.94 9.14 -18.53
N ASP A 255 -21.92 9.53 -19.80
CA ASP A 255 -22.97 10.38 -20.40
C ASP A 255 -24.18 9.56 -20.87
N SER A 256 -25.17 10.21 -21.48
CA SER A 256 -26.38 9.55 -22.00
C SER A 256 -26.11 8.60 -23.17
N ASN A 257 -24.95 8.68 -23.82
CA ASN A 257 -24.51 7.78 -24.89
C ASN A 257 -23.59 6.66 -24.35
N ASN A 258 -23.46 6.54 -23.04
CA ASN A 258 -22.58 5.58 -22.36
C ASN A 258 -21.09 5.78 -22.68
N VAL A 259 -20.68 7.01 -23.03
CA VAL A 259 -19.28 7.39 -23.20
C VAL A 259 -18.67 7.64 -21.82
N GLY A 260 -17.58 6.94 -21.51
CA GLY A 260 -16.88 7.06 -20.23
C GLY A 260 -15.92 8.24 -20.21
N TYR A 261 -16.06 9.09 -19.20
CA TYR A 261 -15.20 10.23 -18.94
C TYR A 261 -14.45 10.06 -17.63
N LEU A 262 -13.15 10.36 -17.63
CA LEU A 262 -12.37 10.45 -16.40
C LEU A 262 -12.73 11.76 -15.69
N TRP A 263 -13.71 11.69 -14.78
CA TRP A 263 -14.23 12.87 -14.08
C TRP A 263 -13.34 13.30 -12.92
N GLY A 264 -12.83 12.32 -12.18
CA GLY A 264 -11.97 12.55 -11.03
C GLY A 264 -10.83 11.56 -10.92
N ILE A 265 -9.83 11.91 -10.13
CA ILE A 265 -8.73 11.03 -9.73
C ILE A 265 -8.76 10.93 -8.21
N VAL A 266 -8.71 9.72 -7.66
CA VAL A 266 -8.73 9.49 -6.21
C VAL A 266 -7.56 10.23 -5.57
N GLY A 267 -7.87 11.19 -4.69
CA GLY A 267 -6.87 11.96 -3.94
C GLY A 267 -6.38 11.23 -2.70
N ARG A 268 -5.80 11.99 -1.76
CA ARG A 268 -5.38 11.47 -0.46
C ARG A 268 -6.48 11.66 0.60
N ARG A 269 -6.75 10.61 1.37
CA ARG A 269 -7.67 10.65 2.53
C ARG A 269 -7.10 9.92 3.75
N GLU A 270 -7.48 10.37 4.95
CA GLU A 270 -7.02 9.80 6.23
C GLU A 270 -7.87 8.61 6.68
N THR A 271 -9.18 8.69 6.48
CA THR A 271 -10.19 7.67 6.78
C THR A 271 -11.04 7.38 5.53
N CYS A 272 -11.70 6.24 5.48
CA CYS A 272 -12.62 5.88 4.40
C CYS A 272 -13.79 5.09 4.97
N GLY A 273 -14.93 5.08 4.28
CA GLY A 273 -16.09 4.30 4.69
C GLY A 273 -16.94 4.91 5.82
N GLU A 274 -16.71 6.18 6.17
CA GLU A 274 -17.51 6.88 7.19
C GLU A 274 -18.77 7.51 6.57
N SER A 275 -19.94 7.22 7.13
CA SER A 275 -21.20 7.85 6.72
C SER A 275 -21.15 9.37 6.88
N GLY A 276 -21.67 10.09 5.87
CA GLY A 276 -21.65 11.55 5.80
C GLY A 276 -20.29 12.14 5.42
N GLN A 277 -19.33 11.30 5.06
CA GLN A 277 -17.94 11.67 4.83
C GLN A 277 -17.48 11.05 3.49
N PRO A 278 -17.76 11.69 2.34
CA PRO A 278 -17.50 11.12 1.02
C PRO A 278 -16.03 11.26 0.58
N GLY A 279 -15.56 10.40 -0.31
CA GLY A 279 -14.21 10.49 -0.87
C GLY A 279 -13.95 11.82 -1.59
N LEU A 280 -12.70 12.29 -1.51
CA LEU A 280 -12.21 13.48 -2.22
C LEU A 280 -11.37 13.08 -3.43
N TYR A 281 -11.65 13.73 -4.55
CA TYR A 281 -11.06 13.46 -5.85
C TYR A 281 -10.54 14.76 -6.47
N THR A 282 -9.45 14.70 -7.22
CA THR A 282 -9.02 15.82 -8.07
C THR A 282 -9.96 15.93 -9.26
N LYS A 283 -10.58 17.10 -9.48
CA LYS A 283 -11.55 17.36 -10.55
C LYS A 283 -10.86 17.56 -11.90
N VAL A 284 -10.83 16.52 -12.73
CA VAL A 284 -10.07 16.51 -14.00
C VAL A 284 -10.55 17.58 -14.99
N ALA A 285 -11.85 17.89 -15.00
CA ALA A 285 -12.41 18.90 -15.88
C ALA A 285 -11.80 20.30 -15.71
N LEU A 286 -11.26 20.62 -14.52
CA LEU A 286 -10.59 21.90 -14.28
C LEU A 286 -9.21 21.97 -14.95
N TYR A 287 -8.58 20.82 -15.20
CA TYR A 287 -7.24 20.70 -15.74
C TYR A 287 -7.21 20.39 -17.24
N PHE A 288 -8.35 20.48 -17.93
CA PHE A 288 -8.46 20.17 -19.37
C PHE A 288 -7.41 20.92 -20.22
N GLU A 289 -7.31 22.24 -20.05
CA GLU A 289 -6.35 23.08 -20.79
C GLU A 289 -4.89 22.69 -20.51
N TRP A 290 -4.59 22.35 -19.25
CA TRP A 290 -3.26 21.91 -18.84
C TRP A 290 -2.91 20.56 -19.47
N ILE A 291 -3.84 19.61 -19.50
CA ILE A 291 -3.69 18.31 -20.17
C ILE A 291 -3.51 18.53 -21.68
N ALA A 292 -4.35 19.36 -22.31
CA ALA A 292 -4.31 19.66 -23.73
C ALA A 292 -2.96 20.25 -24.16
N ARG A 293 -2.42 21.20 -23.39
CA ARG A 293 -1.09 21.80 -23.65
C ARG A 293 0.03 20.77 -23.68
N HIS A 294 0.01 19.78 -22.80
CA HIS A 294 1.07 18.78 -22.68
C HIS A 294 0.91 17.59 -23.62
N THR A 295 -0.33 17.25 -23.97
CA THR A 295 -0.65 16.06 -24.79
C THR A 295 -0.90 16.40 -26.26
N GLY A 296 -1.16 17.67 -26.57
CA GLY A 296 -1.56 18.10 -27.91
C GLY A 296 -3.02 17.76 -28.26
N ILE A 297 -3.83 17.31 -27.30
CA ILE A 297 -5.26 17.03 -27.49
C ILE A 297 -5.99 18.36 -27.72
N ASN A 298 -6.58 18.55 -28.92
CA ASN A 298 -7.39 19.72 -29.25
C ASN A 298 -8.88 19.48 -28.97
N LEU A 299 -9.63 20.51 -28.56
CA LEU A 299 -11.10 20.48 -28.35
C LEU A 299 -11.92 19.92 -29.55
N ILE A 300 -11.33 19.96 -30.76
CA ILE A 300 -11.96 19.55 -32.02
C ILE A 300 -12.06 18.02 -32.17
N SER A 301 -11.26 17.23 -31.45
CA SER A 301 -11.30 15.75 -31.54
C SER A 301 -12.55 15.11 -30.95
N LYS A 302 -13.46 15.90 -30.35
CA LYS A 302 -14.79 15.45 -29.89
C LYS A 302 -15.71 14.95 -31.04
N TYR A 303 -15.46 15.37 -32.28
CA TYR A 303 -16.32 15.02 -33.44
C TYR A 303 -15.65 14.11 -34.47
N ASN A 304 -14.38 13.74 -34.27
CA ASN A 304 -13.66 12.82 -35.16
C ASN A 304 -13.29 11.55 -34.40
N LEU A 305 -14.33 10.79 -34.00
CA LEU A 305 -14.21 9.34 -33.81
C LEU A 305 -13.78 8.70 -35.14
#